data_AF-A0A2T7URQ1-F1
#
_entry.id   AF-A0A2T7URQ1-F1
#
_cell.length_a   1.000
_cell.length_b   1.000
_cell.length_c   1.000
_cell.angle_alpha   90.00
_cell.angle_beta   90.00
_cell.angle_gamma   90.00
#
_symmetry.space_group_name_H-M   'P 1'
#
loop_
_entity.id
_entity.type
_entity.pdbx_description
1 polymer ?
#
loop_
_entity_poly.entity_id
_entity_poly.type
_entity_poly.pdbx_seq_one_letter_code
_entity_poly.pdbx_strand_id
1 'polypeptide(L)'
;MNVRIDKPSLILREELARLAGLEQRTGAVPPTALGYAGDGTTKTFACRAGHRPGVVWKDGVMQRQGPGDAYVVSYDGFTHKVVFAVAPAVAARVDILQWRA
;
A
#
# COMPACT_ATOMS: atom_id res chain seq x y z
N MET A 1 -23.38 -52.83 1.46
CA MET A 1 -23.34 -51.90 2.60
C MET A 1 -23.29 -50.48 2.05
N ASN A 2 -24.39 -49.73 2.08
CA ASN A 2 -24.43 -48.37 1.52
C ASN A 2 -24.21 -47.34 2.63
N VAL A 3 -23.14 -46.56 2.53
CA VAL A 3 -22.86 -45.44 3.43
C VAL A 3 -23.47 -44.17 2.83
N ARG A 4 -24.40 -43.53 3.55
CA ARG A 4 -24.92 -42.21 3.19
C ARG A 4 -24.17 -41.16 4.02
N ILE A 5 -23.49 -40.24 3.33
CA ILE A 5 -22.83 -39.09 3.95
C ILE A 5 -23.72 -37.88 3.70
N ASP A 6 -24.35 -37.39 4.75
CA ASP A 6 -25.14 -36.15 4.72
C ASP A 6 -24.20 -34.98 5.02
N LYS A 7 -23.96 -34.11 4.04
CA LYS A 7 -23.15 -32.91 4.26
C LYS A 7 -24.08 -31.82 4.79
N PRO A 8 -23.80 -31.24 5.97
CA PRO A 8 -24.64 -30.18 6.51
C PRO A 8 -24.69 -29.00 5.54
N SER A 9 -25.88 -28.41 5.40
CA SER A 9 -26.12 -27.24 4.59
C SER A 9 -25.26 -26.08 5.09
N LEU A 10 -24.48 -25.48 4.18
CA LEU A 10 -23.60 -24.37 4.50
C LEU A 10 -24.42 -23.08 4.55
N ILE A 11 -24.51 -22.44 5.72
CA ILE A 11 -25.17 -21.15 5.86
C ILE A 11 -24.21 -20.08 5.34
N LEU A 12 -24.38 -19.70 4.06
CA LEU A 12 -23.50 -18.77 3.36
C LEU A 12 -23.34 -17.42 4.08
N ARG A 13 -24.37 -16.94 4.79
CA ARG A 13 -24.32 -15.67 5.53
C ARG A 13 -23.38 -15.73 6.74
N GLU A 14 -23.40 -16.84 7.48
CA GLU A 14 -22.53 -17.03 8.65
C GLU A 14 -21.10 -17.22 8.21
N GLU A 15 -20.87 -17.98 7.15
CA GLU A 15 -19.53 -18.18 6.62
C GLU A 15 -18.95 -16.87 6.07
N LEU A 16 -19.77 -16.03 5.43
CA LEU A 16 -19.35 -14.72 4.93
C LEU A 16 -19.07 -13.74 6.08
N ALA A 17 -19.87 -13.75 7.15
CA ALA A 17 -19.59 -12.97 8.36
C ALA A 17 -18.31 -13.45 9.09
N ARG A 18 -18.08 -14.77 9.12
CA ARG A 18 -16.87 -15.37 9.68
C ARG A 18 -15.62 -15.00 8.88
N LEU A 19 -15.70 -15.06 7.55
CA LEU A 19 -14.63 -14.66 6.65
C LEU A 19 -14.35 -13.16 6.76
N ALA A 20 -15.40 -12.31 6.78
CA ALA A 20 -15.23 -10.88 7.00
C ALA A 20 -14.57 -10.57 8.36
N GLY A 21 -14.92 -11.30 9.42
CA GLY A 21 -14.27 -11.21 10.73
C GLY A 21 -12.82 -11.73 10.73
N LEU A 22 -12.49 -12.71 9.88
CA LEU A 22 -11.12 -13.20 9.69
C LEU A 22 -10.27 -12.22 8.86
N GLU A 23 -10.83 -11.59 7.83
CA GLU A 23 -10.18 -10.53 7.05
C GLU A 23 -9.86 -9.30 7.92
N GLN A 24 -10.72 -8.98 8.88
CA GLN A 24 -10.43 -7.94 9.88
C GLN A 24 -9.30 -8.36 10.84
N ARG A 25 -9.16 -9.66 11.13
CA ARG A 25 -8.10 -10.21 12.01
C ARG A 25 -6.76 -10.39 11.31
N THR A 26 -6.73 -10.57 9.98
CA THR A 26 -5.50 -10.55 9.16
C THR A 26 -5.06 -9.12 8.80
N GLY A 27 -5.40 -8.13 9.64
CA GLY A 27 -5.14 -6.69 9.47
C GLY A 27 -3.67 -6.25 9.43
N ALA A 28 -2.74 -7.13 9.06
CA ALA A 28 -1.34 -6.76 8.83
C ALA A 28 -0.72 -7.63 7.74
N VAL A 29 -1.24 -7.55 6.50
CA VAL A 29 -0.35 -7.79 5.35
C VAL A 29 0.77 -6.75 5.50
N PRO A 30 2.04 -7.15 5.66
CA PRO A 30 3.12 -6.21 5.84
C PRO A 30 3.08 -5.24 4.65
N PRO A 31 3.10 -3.92 4.91
CA PRO A 31 2.98 -2.95 3.85
C PRO A 31 4.08 -3.22 2.81
N THR A 32 3.67 -3.51 1.58
CA THR A 32 4.62 -3.78 0.50
C THR A 32 5.21 -2.44 0.08
N ALA A 33 6.52 -2.29 0.23
CA ALA A 33 7.23 -1.14 -0.32
C ALA A 33 7.15 -1.22 -1.85
N LEU A 34 6.63 -0.18 -2.49
CA LEU A 34 6.67 -0.06 -3.94
C LEU A 34 7.92 0.74 -4.32
N GLY A 35 8.79 0.10 -5.09
CA GLY A 35 10.04 0.68 -5.57
C GLY A 35 9.85 1.41 -6.90
N TYR A 36 10.47 2.59 -7.00
CA TYR A 36 10.55 3.40 -8.21
C TYR A 36 12.02 3.75 -8.46
N ALA A 37 12.35 3.98 -9.73
CA ALA A 37 13.64 4.53 -10.12
C ALA A 37 13.46 6.01 -10.45
N GLY A 38 14.31 6.85 -9.87
CA GLY A 38 14.46 8.25 -10.26
C GLY A 38 15.11 8.37 -11.64
N ASP A 39 14.67 9.36 -12.40
CA ASP A 39 15.18 9.69 -13.74
C ASP A 39 15.81 11.09 -13.78
N GLY A 40 15.96 11.77 -12.64
CA GLY A 40 16.45 13.14 -12.54
C GLY A 40 15.42 14.23 -12.88
N THR A 41 14.20 13.87 -13.27
CA THR A 41 13.16 14.81 -13.75
C THR A 41 11.81 14.62 -13.07
N THR A 42 11.44 13.38 -12.77
CA THR A 42 10.18 12.98 -12.16
C THR A 42 10.21 13.27 -10.67
N LYS A 43 9.30 14.15 -10.22
CA LYS A 43 9.14 14.52 -8.81
C LYS A 43 8.00 13.80 -8.11
N THR A 44 7.07 13.23 -8.88
CA THR A 44 5.79 12.73 -8.37
C THR A 44 5.69 11.23 -8.56
N PHE A 45 5.42 10.51 -7.47
CA PHE A 45 5.29 9.07 -7.44
C PHE A 45 3.92 8.70 -6.87
N ALA A 46 3.09 8.06 -7.68
CA ALA A 46 1.71 7.70 -7.31
C ALA A 46 1.67 6.38 -6.55
N CYS A 47 1.01 6.35 -5.39
CA CYS A 47 0.71 5.13 -4.66
C CYS A 47 -0.28 4.24 -5.43
N ARG A 48 -0.42 2.99 -5.00
CA ARG A 48 -1.46 2.11 -5.50
C ARG A 48 -2.84 2.67 -5.14
N ALA A 49 -3.83 2.46 -6.00
CA ALA A 49 -5.21 2.82 -5.72
C ALA A 49 -5.68 2.26 -4.37
N GLY A 50 -6.38 3.08 -3.59
CA GLY A 50 -6.85 2.72 -2.25
C GLY A 50 -5.75 2.58 -1.20
N HIS A 51 -4.54 3.09 -1.45
CA HIS A 51 -3.46 3.14 -0.47
C HIS A 51 -3.03 4.58 -0.17
N ARG A 52 -2.51 4.79 1.04
CA ARG A 52 -1.85 6.03 1.47
C ARG A 52 -0.34 5.78 1.65
N PRO A 53 0.50 6.78 1.37
CA PRO A 53 1.92 6.67 1.66
C PRO A 53 2.15 6.65 3.17
N GLY A 54 3.01 5.74 3.61
CA GLY A 54 3.58 5.68 4.95
C GLY A 54 4.98 6.28 4.94
N VAL A 55 5.99 5.44 5.19
CA VAL A 55 7.40 5.85 5.16
C VAL A 55 7.93 5.88 3.73
N VAL A 56 8.73 6.90 3.40
CA VAL A 56 9.39 7.05 2.10
C VAL A 56 10.90 7.00 2.30
N TRP A 57 11.58 6.22 1.46
CA TRP A 57 13.04 6.17 1.39
C TRP A 57 13.52 6.65 0.02
N LYS A 58 14.68 7.30 0.02
CA LYS A 58 15.41 7.69 -1.18
C LYS A 58 16.86 7.25 -0.98
N ASP A 59 17.34 6.36 -1.83
CA ASP A 59 18.67 5.74 -1.75
C ASP A 59 18.96 5.13 -0.37
N GLY A 60 17.95 4.47 0.21
CA GLY A 60 18.02 3.86 1.54
C GLY A 60 17.90 4.84 2.71
N VAL A 61 17.84 6.15 2.46
CA VAL A 61 17.69 7.17 3.51
C VAL A 61 16.21 7.51 3.69
N MET A 62 15.72 7.37 4.92
CA MET A 62 14.36 7.76 5.27
C MET A 62 14.17 9.28 5.09
N GLN A 63 13.16 9.66 4.32
CA GLN A 63 12.81 11.05 4.09
C GLN A 63 11.76 11.46 5.13
N ARG A 64 11.92 12.64 5.73
CA ARG A 64 10.85 13.27 6.54
C ARG A 64 9.73 13.74 5.61
N GLN A 65 8.60 14.21 6.11
CA GLN A 65 7.58 14.95 5.32
C GLN A 65 7.80 16.47 5.47
N GLY A 66 7.86 17.24 4.37
CA GLY A 66 8.01 18.72 4.44
C GLY A 66 8.85 19.39 3.33
N PRO A 67 9.00 20.73 3.38
CA PRO A 67 9.56 21.53 2.30
C PRO A 67 11.10 21.52 2.15
N GLY A 68 11.86 21.02 3.13
CA GLY A 68 13.33 21.01 3.10
C GLY A 68 13.91 19.60 2.97
N ASP A 69 13.76 18.98 1.79
CA ASP A 69 14.20 17.61 1.41
C ASP A 69 13.25 16.45 1.73
N ALA A 70 12.00 16.76 2.02
CA ALA A 70 11.15 15.87 2.75
C ALA A 70 9.85 15.51 2.01
N TYR A 71 9.67 15.73 0.72
CA TYR A 71 8.41 15.39 0.03
C TYR A 71 7.11 15.95 0.67
N VAL A 72 6.04 15.97 -0.11
CA VAL A 72 4.69 16.25 0.37
C VAL A 72 3.75 15.18 -0.15
N VAL A 73 2.68 14.92 0.58
CA VAL A 73 1.64 13.98 0.14
C VAL A 73 0.50 14.81 -0.43
N SER A 74 0.12 14.49 -1.65
CA SER A 74 -1.05 15.06 -2.31
C SER A 74 -2.06 13.96 -2.60
N TYR A 75 -3.35 14.32 -2.65
CA TYR A 75 -4.42 13.42 -3.01
C TYR A 75 -5.30 14.11 -4.05
N ASP A 76 -5.55 13.45 -5.17
CA ASP A 76 -6.31 13.99 -6.30
C ASP A 76 -7.78 13.53 -6.34
N GLY A 77 -8.28 12.95 -5.24
CA GLY A 77 -9.62 12.36 -5.18
C GLY A 77 -9.66 10.88 -5.55
N PHE A 78 -8.58 10.32 -6.09
CA PHE A 78 -8.50 8.91 -6.45
C PHE A 78 -7.24 8.23 -5.88
N THR A 79 -6.08 8.88 -6.00
CA THR A 79 -4.78 8.29 -5.69
C THR A 79 -3.92 9.24 -4.86
N HIS A 80 -3.29 8.72 -3.81
CA HIS A 80 -2.29 9.47 -3.06
C HIS A 80 -0.96 9.50 -3.84
N LYS A 81 -0.28 10.64 -3.81
CA LYS A 81 0.97 10.89 -4.52
C LYS A 81 2.00 11.48 -3.58
N VAL A 82 3.21 10.94 -3.61
CA VAL A 82 4.39 11.50 -2.96
C VAL A 82 5.06 12.43 -3.95
N VAL A 83 5.22 13.70 -3.57
CA VAL A 83 5.78 14.76 -4.41
C VAL A 83 7.04 15.30 -3.76
N PHE A 84 8.20 15.04 -4.36
CA PHE A 84 9.47 15.61 -3.91
C PHE A 84 9.61 17.06 -4.36
N ALA A 85 10.25 17.90 -3.52
CA ALA A 85 10.60 19.27 -3.89
C ALA A 85 11.62 19.30 -5.06
N VAL A 86 12.60 18.40 -5.01
CA VAL A 86 13.64 18.19 -6.02
C VAL A 86 13.50 16.78 -6.58
N ALA A 87 13.66 16.62 -7.90
CA ALA A 87 13.59 15.30 -8.51
C ALA A 87 14.72 14.42 -7.95
N PRO A 88 14.44 13.17 -7.53
CA PRO A 88 15.50 12.22 -7.20
C PRO A 88 16.48 12.07 -8.36
N ALA A 89 17.76 11.88 -8.06
CA ALA A 89 18.80 11.74 -9.07
C ALA A 89 18.53 10.56 -10.02
N VAL A 90 19.21 10.53 -11.16
CA VAL A 90 19.13 9.41 -12.10
C VAL A 90 19.55 8.12 -11.39
N ALA A 91 18.74 7.07 -11.54
CA ALA A 91 18.89 5.79 -10.87
C ALA A 91 18.76 5.81 -9.33
N ALA A 92 18.37 6.95 -8.74
CA ALA A 92 18.07 7.01 -7.32
C ALA A 92 16.89 6.08 -7.02
N ARG A 93 17.03 5.23 -6.01
CA ARG A 93 15.98 4.29 -5.64
C ARG A 93 15.01 4.97 -4.68
N VAL A 94 13.74 5.01 -5.05
CA VAL A 94 12.66 5.54 -4.20
C VAL A 94 11.76 4.39 -3.78
N ASP A 95 11.74 4.09 -2.49
CA ASP A 95 10.85 3.07 -1.93
C ASP A 95 9.76 3.75 -1.09
N ILE A 96 8.49 3.42 -1.36
CA ILE A 96 7.35 4.00 -0.64
C ILE A 96 6.60 2.87 0.06
N LEU A 97 6.60 2.89 1.39
CA LEU A 97 5.72 2.05 2.20
C LEU A 97 4.27 2.50 1.99
N GLN A 98 3.35 1.57 1.76
CA GLN A 98 1.96 1.91 1.49
C GLN A 98 1.02 1.17 2.43
N TRP A 99 0.09 1.91 3.02
CA TRP A 99 -0.95 1.38 3.90
C TRP A 99 -2.29 1.42 3.18
N ARG A 100 -3.14 0.41 3.40
CA ARG A 100 -4.51 0.43 2.86
C ARG A 100 -5.27 1.60 3.51
N ALA A 101 -5.88 2.43 2.66
CA ALA A 101 -6.52 3.70 3.01
C ALA A 101 -7.95 3.56 3.53
#